data_AF-A0A7C3CH40-F1
#
_entry.id   AF-A0A7C3CH40-F1
#
_cell.length_a   1.000
_cell.length_b   1.000
_cell.length_c   1.000
_cell.angle_alpha   90.00
_cell.angle_beta   90.00
_cell.angle_gamma   90.00
#
_symmetry.space_group_name_H-M   'P 1'
#
loop_
_entity.id
_entity.type
_entity.pdbx_description
1 polymer ?
#
loop_
_entity_poly.entity_id
_entity_poly.type
_entity_poly.pdbx_seq_one_letter_code
_entity_poly.pdbx_strand_id
1 'polypeptide(L)'
;MWEPWEGGYEINRDPAHIEILLQDLKKMGYWVIFVSGRFRSGPTLLLEVLRDQLVFDYPRPWSPGLTTARVIYRDNSNIEYFFRVDILREDREEKYIFTSRPSAIFRLERRMYYRVPTPPGSRARFRWKDQEVTGDIVNISAGGLALLRPSVKVPEREILTEGKLDLWVSSTRSFGTVEIPRAEVVRAMDSPDGPLLGIKFHIHEKTRQELMRYVIQREIEMRKAKRAEA
;
A
#
# COMPACT_ATOMS: atom_id res chain seq x y z
N MET A 1 -14.79 -16.54 -0.32
CA MET A 1 -14.44 -15.73 0.88
C MET A 1 -12.92 -15.61 0.93
N TRP A 2 -12.36 -14.49 1.39
CA TRP A 2 -10.91 -14.33 1.54
C TRP A 2 -10.41 -15.12 2.75
N GLU A 3 -9.35 -15.90 2.57
CA GLU A 3 -8.73 -16.72 3.61
C GLU A 3 -7.30 -16.26 3.86
N PRO A 4 -6.83 -16.20 5.13
CA PRO A 4 -5.43 -15.87 5.41
C PRO A 4 -4.44 -16.80 4.69
N TRP A 5 -3.35 -16.21 4.18
CA TRP A 5 -2.24 -16.90 3.52
C TRP A 5 -0.89 -16.36 4.02
N GLU A 6 0.19 -17.08 3.70
CA GLU A 6 1.55 -16.74 4.11
C GLU A 6 1.98 -15.32 3.70
N GLY A 7 2.86 -14.70 4.49
CA GLY A 7 3.47 -13.40 4.17
C GLY A 7 2.54 -12.18 4.29
N GLY A 8 1.36 -12.37 4.91
CA GLY A 8 0.31 -11.36 5.07
C GLY A 8 -0.62 -11.25 3.87
N TYR A 9 -0.58 -12.21 2.96
CA TYR A 9 -1.55 -12.31 1.87
C TYR A 9 -2.85 -12.92 2.36
N GLU A 10 -3.91 -12.69 1.60
CA GLU A 10 -5.14 -13.47 1.66
C GLU A 10 -5.37 -14.10 0.29
N ILE A 11 -6.03 -15.26 0.26
CA ILE A 11 -6.33 -16.00 -0.96
C ILE A 11 -7.85 -16.15 -1.14
N ASN A 12 -8.30 -16.09 -2.39
CA ASN A 12 -9.66 -16.40 -2.78
C ASN A 12 -9.65 -17.42 -3.93
N ARG A 13 -10.39 -18.52 -3.75
CA ARG A 13 -10.52 -19.64 -4.71
C ARG A 13 -11.94 -19.80 -5.27
N ASP A 14 -12.86 -18.91 -4.90
CA ASP A 14 -14.24 -18.94 -5.38
C ASP A 14 -14.29 -18.52 -6.87
N PRO A 15 -14.68 -19.42 -7.81
CA PRO A 15 -14.68 -19.12 -9.22
C PRO A 15 -15.54 -17.90 -9.61
N ALA A 16 -16.66 -17.69 -8.93
CA ALA A 16 -17.53 -16.54 -9.20
C ALA A 16 -16.86 -15.23 -8.79
N HIS A 17 -16.15 -15.24 -7.66
CA HIS A 17 -15.39 -14.08 -7.20
C HIS A 17 -14.17 -13.80 -8.10
N ILE A 18 -13.47 -14.85 -8.54
CA ILE A 18 -12.35 -14.72 -9.48
C ILE A 18 -12.83 -14.08 -10.79
N GLU A 19 -13.98 -14.49 -11.32
CA GLU A 19 -14.56 -13.89 -12.52
C GLU A 19 -14.85 -12.39 -12.33
N ILE A 20 -15.46 -12.00 -11.20
CA ILE A 20 -15.72 -10.59 -10.88
C ILE A 20 -14.41 -9.79 -10.87
N LEU A 21 -13.36 -10.30 -10.24
CA LEU A 21 -12.06 -9.60 -10.17
C LEU A 21 -11.37 -9.49 -11.52
N LEU A 22 -11.47 -10.52 -12.38
CA LEU A 22 -10.92 -10.48 -13.73
C LEU A 22 -11.67 -9.48 -14.63
N GLN A 23 -13.00 -9.45 -14.51
CA GLN A 23 -13.83 -8.48 -15.23
C GLN A 23 -13.56 -7.05 -14.75
N ASP A 24 -13.37 -6.84 -13.44
CA ASP A 24 -13.00 -5.55 -12.89
C ASP A 24 -11.60 -5.11 -13.36
N LEU A 25 -10.61 -6.03 -13.31
CA LEU A 25 -9.26 -5.81 -13.84
C LEU A 25 -9.28 -5.34 -15.29
N LYS A 26 -10.06 -6.01 -16.15
CA LYS A 26 -10.27 -5.62 -17.55
C LYS A 26 -10.96 -4.25 -17.65
N LYS A 27 -12.12 -4.10 -17.00
CA LYS A 27 -12.99 -2.92 -17.12
C LYS A 27 -12.30 -1.64 -16.65
N MET A 28 -11.54 -1.72 -15.57
CA MET A 28 -10.80 -0.58 -15.00
C MET A 28 -9.47 -0.33 -15.70
N GLY A 29 -9.00 -1.27 -16.53
CA GLY A 29 -7.74 -1.14 -17.26
C GLY A 29 -6.54 -1.03 -16.33
N TYR A 30 -6.49 -1.80 -15.23
CA TYR A 30 -5.34 -1.75 -14.34
C TYR A 30 -4.09 -2.28 -15.04
N TRP A 31 -2.99 -1.54 -14.91
CA TRP A 31 -1.68 -2.00 -15.37
C TRP A 31 -1.26 -3.24 -14.59
N VAL A 32 -0.93 -4.28 -15.35
CA VAL A 32 -0.40 -5.54 -14.82
C VAL A 32 1.04 -5.72 -15.27
N ILE A 33 1.76 -6.57 -14.54
CA ILE A 33 3.09 -7.04 -14.92
C ILE A 33 3.16 -8.56 -14.76
N PHE A 34 3.97 -9.19 -15.60
CA PHE A 34 4.30 -10.61 -15.50
C PHE A 34 5.63 -10.77 -14.78
N VAL A 35 5.69 -11.72 -13.83
CA VAL A 35 6.89 -12.04 -13.06
C VAL A 35 7.10 -13.56 -13.08
N SER A 36 8.29 -14.00 -13.47
CA SER A 36 8.68 -15.41 -13.45
C SER A 36 10.17 -15.54 -13.14
N GLY A 37 10.52 -16.16 -12.00
CA GLY A 37 11.90 -16.22 -11.52
C GLY A 37 12.53 -14.83 -11.37
N ARG A 38 13.59 -14.55 -12.15
CA ARG A 38 14.27 -13.24 -12.19
C ARG A 38 13.70 -12.29 -13.25
N PHE A 39 12.81 -12.77 -14.12
CA PHE A 39 12.20 -11.98 -15.18
C PHE A 39 11.03 -11.14 -14.65
N ARG A 40 10.95 -9.90 -15.15
CA ARG A 40 9.84 -8.98 -14.95
C ARG A 40 9.52 -8.30 -16.27
N SER A 41 8.27 -8.36 -16.70
CA SER A 41 7.84 -7.68 -17.91
C SER A 41 7.68 -6.17 -17.68
N GLY A 42 7.60 -5.41 -18.78
CA GLY A 42 7.00 -4.07 -18.73
C GLY A 42 5.50 -4.13 -18.38
N PRO A 43 4.89 -2.98 -18.06
CA PRO A 43 3.44 -2.89 -17.85
C PRO A 43 2.65 -3.33 -19.09
N THR A 44 1.52 -3.98 -18.87
CA THR A 44 0.55 -4.38 -19.90
C THR A 44 -0.88 -4.38 -19.32
N LEU A 45 -1.88 -4.67 -20.15
CA LEU A 45 -3.30 -4.68 -19.82
C LEU A 45 -3.93 -6.03 -20.12
N LEU A 46 -4.93 -6.39 -19.31
CA LEU A 46 -5.85 -7.47 -19.63
C LEU A 46 -6.87 -6.94 -20.64
N LEU A 47 -6.79 -7.41 -21.87
CA LEU A 47 -7.65 -6.98 -22.97
C LEU A 47 -8.96 -7.77 -22.98
N GLU A 48 -8.87 -9.09 -22.82
CA GLU A 48 -10.05 -9.96 -22.90
C GLU A 48 -10.07 -11.06 -21.83
N VAL A 49 -11.28 -11.35 -21.33
CA VAL A 49 -11.56 -12.44 -20.41
C VAL A 49 -12.47 -13.42 -21.16
N LEU A 50 -11.88 -14.50 -21.66
CA LEU A 50 -12.60 -15.55 -22.38
C LEU A 50 -12.96 -16.70 -21.43
N ARG A 51 -13.76 -17.66 -21.93
CA ARG A 51 -14.25 -18.80 -21.15
C ARG A 51 -13.11 -19.58 -20.49
N ASP A 52 -12.05 -19.87 -21.24
CA ASP A 52 -10.96 -20.77 -20.80
C ASP A 52 -9.59 -20.09 -20.75
N GLN A 53 -9.50 -18.83 -21.20
CA GLN A 53 -8.23 -18.12 -21.31
C GLN A 53 -8.37 -16.62 -21.07
N LEU A 54 -7.26 -15.97 -20.76
CA LEU A 54 -7.12 -14.52 -20.67
C LEU A 54 -6.24 -14.04 -21.82
N VAL A 55 -6.51 -12.82 -22.31
CA VAL A 55 -5.73 -12.20 -23.38
C VAL A 55 -5.16 -10.88 -22.88
N PHE A 56 -3.84 -10.77 -22.89
CA PHE A 56 -3.12 -9.56 -22.50
C PHE A 56 -2.47 -8.91 -23.70
N ASP A 57 -2.30 -7.60 -23.66
CA ASP A 57 -1.40 -6.89 -24.57
C ASP A 57 0.04 -7.40 -24.37
N TYR A 58 0.88 -7.33 -25.41
CA TYR A 58 2.24 -7.88 -25.35
C TYR A 58 3.17 -6.91 -24.63
N PRO A 59 3.62 -7.22 -23.40
CA PRO A 59 4.46 -6.30 -22.64
C PRO A 59 5.86 -6.19 -23.26
N ARG A 60 6.52 -5.05 -23.03
CA ARG A 60 7.93 -4.85 -23.39
C ARG A 60 8.72 -4.35 -22.18
N PRO A 61 9.77 -5.06 -21.72
CA PRO A 61 10.32 -6.30 -22.29
C PRO A 61 9.43 -7.54 -22.07
N TRP A 62 9.59 -8.54 -22.93
CA TRP A 62 9.05 -9.90 -22.78
C TRP A 62 10.17 -10.93 -22.89
N SER A 63 10.08 -12.03 -22.12
CA SER A 63 10.96 -13.18 -22.28
C SER A 63 10.23 -14.27 -23.05
N PRO A 64 10.68 -14.62 -24.27
CA PRO A 64 10.14 -15.76 -25.01
C PRO A 64 10.21 -17.07 -24.23
N GLY A 65 9.22 -17.94 -24.43
CA GLY A 65 9.25 -19.32 -23.93
C GLY A 65 8.97 -19.45 -22.44
N LEU A 66 8.45 -18.40 -21.80
CA LEU A 66 7.87 -18.52 -20.46
C LEU A 66 6.70 -19.51 -20.50
N THR A 67 6.69 -20.47 -19.58
CA THR A 67 5.60 -21.44 -19.44
C THR A 67 4.61 -21.04 -18.36
N THR A 68 5.08 -20.35 -17.32
CA THR A 68 4.25 -19.89 -16.20
C THR A 68 4.70 -18.51 -15.74
N ALA A 69 3.76 -17.74 -15.21
CA ALA A 69 4.03 -16.43 -14.64
C ALA A 69 3.06 -16.07 -13.51
N ARG A 70 3.52 -15.18 -12.63
CA ARG A 70 2.66 -14.42 -11.73
C ARG A 70 2.27 -13.13 -12.42
N VAL A 71 0.98 -12.88 -12.54
CA VAL A 71 0.44 -11.58 -12.94
C VAL A 71 0.20 -10.77 -11.68
N ILE A 72 0.76 -9.57 -11.60
CA ILE A 72 0.66 -8.67 -10.43
C ILE A 72 0.05 -7.34 -10.89
N TYR A 73 -0.91 -6.83 -10.12
CA TYR A 73 -1.52 -5.52 -10.35
C TYR A 73 -1.89 -4.84 -9.02
N ARG A 74 -2.21 -3.54 -9.08
CA ARG A 74 -2.79 -2.80 -7.96
C ARG A 74 -4.10 -2.17 -8.38
N ASP A 75 -5.10 -2.24 -7.51
CA ASP A 75 -6.38 -1.58 -7.72
C ASP A 75 -6.34 -0.08 -7.37
N ASN A 76 -7.47 0.60 -7.51
CA ASN A 76 -7.62 2.01 -7.15
C ASN A 76 -7.43 2.30 -5.64
N SER A 77 -7.60 1.28 -4.79
CA SER A 77 -7.33 1.34 -3.35
C SER A 77 -5.86 1.08 -3.02
N ASN A 78 -5.01 0.91 -4.04
CA ASN A 78 -3.59 0.57 -3.94
C ASN A 78 -3.35 -0.75 -3.19
N ILE A 79 -4.32 -1.66 -3.25
CA ILE A 79 -4.19 -3.05 -2.77
C ILE A 79 -3.51 -3.84 -3.89
N GLU A 80 -2.46 -4.57 -3.54
CA GLU A 80 -1.73 -5.40 -4.49
C GLU A 80 -2.39 -6.77 -4.60
N TYR A 81 -2.69 -7.18 -5.82
CA TYR A 81 -3.20 -8.49 -6.15
C TYR A 81 -2.18 -9.23 -6.99
N PHE A 82 -2.16 -10.55 -6.86
CA PHE A 82 -1.51 -11.39 -7.86
C PHE A 82 -2.26 -12.69 -8.08
N PHE A 83 -2.05 -13.27 -9.24
CA PHE A 83 -2.50 -14.63 -9.55
C PHE A 83 -1.48 -15.32 -10.45
N ARG A 84 -1.57 -16.65 -10.52
CA ARG A 84 -0.68 -17.47 -11.36
C ARG A 84 -1.42 -17.90 -12.61
N VAL A 85 -0.70 -17.90 -13.73
CA VAL A 85 -1.18 -18.34 -15.03
C VAL A 85 -0.11 -19.16 -15.73
N ASP A 86 -0.57 -20.05 -16.60
CA ASP A 86 0.25 -20.72 -17.60
C ASP A 86 0.18 -19.91 -18.89
N ILE A 87 1.32 -19.74 -19.57
CA ILE A 87 1.36 -19.09 -20.87
C ILE A 87 0.98 -20.15 -21.91
N LEU A 88 -0.18 -19.96 -22.55
CA LEU A 88 -0.72 -20.92 -23.52
C LEU A 88 -0.13 -20.69 -24.90
N ARG A 89 -0.06 -19.42 -25.32
CA ARG A 89 0.56 -19.01 -26.59
C ARG A 89 0.93 -17.54 -26.61
N GLU A 90 1.91 -17.21 -27.44
CA GLU A 90 2.34 -15.86 -27.78
C GLU A 90 1.89 -15.55 -29.22
N ASP A 91 1.28 -14.40 -29.45
CA ASP A 91 0.98 -13.87 -30.77
C ASP A 91 1.81 -12.61 -31.00
N ARG A 92 2.87 -12.71 -31.80
CA ARG A 92 3.82 -11.61 -31.99
C ARG A 92 3.38 -10.63 -33.07
N GLU A 93 2.52 -11.06 -33.99
CA GLU A 93 2.01 -10.22 -35.07
C GLU A 93 0.95 -9.27 -34.50
N GLU A 94 -0.05 -9.83 -33.83
CA GLU A 94 -1.12 -9.07 -33.19
C GLU A 94 -0.72 -8.51 -31.82
N LYS A 95 0.46 -8.89 -31.32
CA LYS A 95 1.02 -8.46 -30.03
C LYS A 95 0.08 -8.82 -28.87
N TYR A 96 -0.21 -10.10 -28.71
CA TYR A 96 -0.99 -10.63 -27.60
C TYR A 96 -0.29 -11.78 -26.87
N ILE A 97 -0.60 -11.92 -25.58
CA ILE A 97 -0.24 -13.06 -24.75
C ILE A 97 -1.51 -13.74 -24.26
N PHE A 98 -1.65 -15.03 -24.53
CA PHE A 98 -2.79 -15.84 -24.11
C PHE A 98 -2.38 -16.71 -22.94
N THR A 99 -3.18 -16.68 -21.87
CA THR A 99 -2.85 -17.40 -20.64
C THR A 99 -4.03 -18.24 -20.15
N SER A 100 -3.75 -19.23 -19.32
CA SER A 100 -4.79 -19.93 -18.56
C SER A 100 -5.48 -18.96 -17.59
N ARG A 101 -6.67 -19.35 -17.15
CA ARG A 101 -7.38 -18.67 -16.07
C ARG A 101 -6.80 -19.08 -14.72
N PRO A 102 -6.69 -18.16 -13.75
CA PRO A 102 -6.22 -18.52 -12.43
C PRO A 102 -7.25 -19.35 -11.66
N SER A 103 -6.79 -20.33 -10.90
CA SER A 103 -7.60 -21.06 -9.91
C SER A 103 -7.68 -20.36 -8.56
N ALA A 104 -6.84 -19.35 -8.34
CA ALA A 104 -6.81 -18.54 -7.13
C ALA A 104 -6.27 -17.14 -7.41
N ILE A 105 -6.84 -16.15 -6.72
CA ILE A 105 -6.30 -14.80 -6.66
C ILE A 105 -5.84 -14.53 -5.22
N PHE A 106 -4.68 -13.91 -5.10
CA PHE A 106 -4.08 -13.50 -3.83
C PHE A 106 -4.14 -11.98 -3.74
N ARG A 107 -4.45 -11.44 -2.56
CA ARG A 107 -4.36 -10.01 -2.29
C ARG A 107 -3.47 -9.73 -1.09
N LEU A 108 -2.75 -8.62 -1.12
CA LEU A 108 -1.90 -8.15 -0.05
C LEU A 108 -2.48 -6.89 0.57
N GLU A 109 -3.41 -7.07 1.50
CA GLU A 109 -3.98 -5.95 2.25
C GLU A 109 -3.28 -5.81 3.61
N ARG A 110 -2.01 -5.37 3.58
CA ARG A 110 -1.18 -5.24 4.80
C ARG A 110 -1.62 -4.14 5.77
N ARG A 111 -2.48 -3.22 5.33
CA ARG A 111 -2.78 -2.00 6.08
C ARG A 111 -4.25 -1.97 6.47
N MET A 112 -4.50 -2.27 7.74
CA MET A 112 -5.80 -2.12 8.38
C MET A 112 -6.31 -0.66 8.39
N TYR A 113 -5.41 0.33 8.28
CA TYR A 113 -5.76 1.76 8.35
C TYR A 113 -5.14 2.55 7.21
N TYR A 114 -5.98 3.37 6.56
CA TYR A 114 -5.58 4.34 5.54
C TYR A 114 -4.62 5.40 6.10
N ARG A 115 -3.63 5.83 5.29
CA ARG A 115 -2.64 6.85 5.66
C ARG A 115 -2.89 8.12 4.88
N VAL A 116 -2.83 9.26 5.55
CA VAL A 116 -2.85 10.58 4.93
C VAL A 116 -1.50 11.26 5.07
N PRO A 117 -1.04 12.03 4.07
CA PRO A 117 0.10 12.92 4.24
C PRO A 117 -0.27 14.06 5.19
N THR A 118 0.64 14.35 6.11
CA THR A 118 0.51 15.44 7.07
C THR A 118 1.09 16.73 6.49
N PRO A 119 0.44 17.89 6.71
CA PRO A 119 0.96 19.17 6.24
C PRO A 119 2.19 19.60 7.07
N PRO A 120 3.01 20.53 6.54
CA PRO A 120 4.16 21.10 7.26
C PRO A 120 3.75 21.62 8.64
N GLY A 121 4.64 21.45 9.63
CA GLY A 121 4.39 21.79 11.02
C GLY A 121 3.85 20.63 11.87
N SER A 122 3.40 19.53 11.26
CA SER A 122 3.02 18.32 12.00
C SER A 122 4.26 17.61 12.56
N ARG A 123 4.33 17.45 13.88
CA ARG A 123 5.51 16.92 14.58
C ARG A 123 5.16 15.86 15.59
N ALA A 124 6.08 14.92 15.81
CA ALA A 124 5.97 13.96 16.88
C ALA A 124 7.14 14.10 17.84
N ARG A 125 6.85 13.90 19.12
CA ARG A 125 7.85 13.70 20.17
C ARG A 125 7.53 12.42 20.91
N PHE A 126 8.55 11.65 21.21
CA PHE A 126 8.47 10.42 22.00
C PHE A 126 9.63 10.37 22.98
N ARG A 127 9.48 9.60 24.06
CA ARG A 127 10.56 9.20 24.93
C ARG A 127 11.10 7.83 24.51
N TRP A 128 12.41 7.71 24.40
CA TRP A 128 13.11 6.44 24.24
C TRP A 128 14.25 6.36 25.24
N LYS A 129 14.14 5.45 26.22
CA LYS A 129 15.05 5.42 27.38
C LYS A 129 15.05 6.81 28.06
N ASP A 130 16.21 7.45 28.16
CA ASP A 130 16.36 8.81 28.71
C ASP A 130 16.52 9.91 27.65
N GLN A 131 16.19 9.61 26.40
CA GLN A 131 16.31 10.55 25.29
C GLN A 131 14.94 10.93 24.71
N GLU A 132 14.82 12.20 24.30
CA GLU A 132 13.68 12.68 23.53
C GLU A 132 13.93 12.46 22.03
N VAL A 133 13.01 11.75 21.39
CA VAL A 133 13.00 11.49 19.96
C VAL A 133 11.97 12.41 19.32
N THR A 134 12.43 13.38 18.54
CA THR A 134 11.58 14.37 17.88
C THR A 134 11.77 14.31 16.37
N GLY A 135 10.73 14.61 15.59
CA GLY A 135 10.84 14.66 14.14
C GLY A 135 9.57 15.14 13.45
N ASP A 136 9.64 15.29 12.13
CA ASP A 136 8.50 15.71 11.33
C ASP A 136 7.67 14.49 10.93
N ILE A 137 6.35 14.61 11.07
CA ILE A 137 5.43 13.57 10.60
C ILE A 137 5.25 13.78 9.10
N VAL A 138 5.47 12.72 8.30
CA VAL A 138 5.26 12.77 6.84
C VAL A 138 3.91 12.20 6.45
N ASN A 139 3.51 11.10 7.10
CA ASN A 139 2.19 10.51 6.97
C ASN A 139 1.80 9.78 8.26
N ILE A 140 0.49 9.65 8.45
CA ILE A 140 -0.10 9.05 9.64
C ILE A 140 -1.37 8.27 9.29
N SER A 141 -1.62 7.19 10.01
CA SER A 141 -2.90 6.49 10.08
C SER A 141 -3.33 6.31 11.53
N ALA A 142 -4.51 5.74 11.73
CA ALA A 142 -4.98 5.36 13.07
C ALA A 142 -4.13 4.24 13.73
N GLY A 143 -3.18 3.64 13.02
CA GLY A 143 -2.32 2.57 13.53
C GLY A 143 -0.84 2.93 13.68
N GLY A 144 -0.39 4.09 13.18
CA GLY A 144 1.02 4.45 13.20
C GLY A 144 1.34 5.67 12.36
N LEU A 145 2.62 6.06 12.35
CA LEU A 145 3.13 7.18 11.56
C LEU A 145 4.49 6.88 10.93
N ALA A 146 4.88 7.72 9.97
CA ALA A 146 6.25 7.83 9.49
C ALA A 146 6.89 9.12 10.02
N LEU A 147 7.98 8.98 10.76
CA LEU A 147 8.74 10.08 11.35
C LEU A 147 10.02 10.31 10.55
N LEU A 148 10.18 11.50 9.99
CA LEU A 148 11.31 11.88 9.17
C LEU A 148 12.28 12.76 9.98
N ARG A 149 13.57 12.58 9.74
CA ARG A 149 14.67 13.28 10.41
C ARG A 149 14.53 13.24 11.94
N PRO A 150 14.45 12.03 12.54
CA PRO A 150 14.41 11.91 13.98
C PRO A 150 15.67 12.52 14.61
N SER A 151 15.54 13.21 15.74
CA SER A 151 16.67 13.80 16.49
C SER A 151 17.69 12.75 16.94
N VAL A 152 17.24 11.51 17.11
CA VAL A 152 18.05 10.36 17.51
C VAL A 152 17.72 9.16 16.64
N LYS A 153 18.72 8.39 16.23
CA LYS A 153 18.51 7.11 15.54
C LYS A 153 18.04 6.06 16.53
N VAL A 154 16.82 5.54 16.33
CA VAL A 154 16.25 4.47 17.14
C VAL A 154 16.20 3.17 16.32
N PRO A 155 16.80 2.07 16.80
CA PRO A 155 16.73 0.77 16.15
C PRO A 155 15.29 0.24 15.99
N GLU A 156 15.11 -0.70 15.05
CA GLU A 156 13.85 -1.45 14.95
C GLU A 156 13.57 -2.27 16.20
N ARG A 157 12.29 -2.52 16.47
CA ARG A 157 11.72 -3.24 17.63
C ARG A 157 11.87 -2.53 18.98
N GLU A 158 12.47 -1.36 19.01
CA GLU A 158 12.53 -0.53 20.21
C GLU A 158 11.17 0.10 20.53
N ILE A 159 10.91 0.27 21.84
CA ILE A 159 9.66 0.82 22.35
C ILE A 159 9.84 2.31 22.64
N LEU A 160 8.86 3.08 22.19
CA LEU A 160 8.72 4.51 22.42
C LEU A 160 7.55 4.73 23.40
N THR A 161 7.71 5.65 24.33
CA THR A 161 6.68 6.01 25.33
C THR A 161 6.40 7.51 25.30
N GLU A 162 5.37 7.94 26.03
CA GLU A 162 5.08 9.37 26.27
C GLU A 162 4.97 10.19 24.96
N GLY A 163 4.40 9.58 23.93
CA GLY A 163 4.27 10.17 22.61
C GLY A 163 3.33 11.36 22.62
N LYS A 164 3.72 12.46 21.97
CA LYS A 164 2.88 13.64 21.71
C LYS A 164 2.96 13.99 20.24
N LEU A 165 1.82 13.96 19.56
CA LEU A 165 1.68 14.26 18.15
C LEU A 165 1.00 15.61 17.99
N ASP A 166 1.76 16.63 17.61
CA ASP A 166 1.23 17.94 17.29
C ASP A 166 0.78 17.92 15.83
N LEU A 167 -0.53 17.77 15.59
CA LEU A 167 -1.09 17.49 14.28
C LEU A 167 -1.77 18.72 13.67
N TRP A 168 -1.54 18.91 12.37
CA TRP A 168 -2.15 19.96 11.57
C TRP A 168 -3.05 19.35 10.48
N VAL A 169 -4.18 19.97 10.19
CA VAL A 169 -5.10 19.55 9.11
C VAL A 169 -4.76 20.25 7.79
N SER A 170 -4.29 21.49 7.87
CA SER A 170 -3.77 22.30 6.74
C SER A 170 -2.60 23.17 7.23
N SER A 171 -2.01 24.00 6.36
CA SER A 171 -0.95 24.96 6.74
C SER A 171 -1.40 26.01 7.76
N THR A 172 -2.70 26.24 7.90
CA THR A 172 -3.27 27.29 8.77
C THR A 172 -4.18 26.75 9.87
N ARG A 173 -4.53 25.46 9.83
CA ARG A 173 -5.48 24.85 10.75
C ARG A 173 -4.85 23.70 11.54
N SER A 174 -4.67 23.92 12.83
CA SER A 174 -4.27 22.87 13.78
C SER A 174 -5.42 21.91 14.06
N PHE A 175 -5.12 20.63 14.20
CA PHE A 175 -6.02 19.64 14.78
C PHE A 175 -5.91 19.61 16.30
N GLY A 176 -4.70 19.83 16.82
CA GLY A 176 -4.36 19.71 18.23
C GLY A 176 -3.31 18.63 18.49
N THR A 177 -3.06 18.37 19.76
CA THR A 177 -2.09 17.37 20.21
C THR A 177 -2.79 16.05 20.55
N VAL A 178 -2.29 14.94 20.03
CA VAL A 178 -2.76 13.59 20.38
C VAL A 178 -1.67 12.86 21.16
N GLU A 179 -2.04 12.30 22.31
CA GLU A 179 -1.12 11.54 23.15
C GLU A 179 -1.09 10.05 22.78
N ILE A 180 0.12 9.52 22.63
CA ILE A 180 0.41 8.13 22.29
C ILE A 180 1.20 7.50 23.44
N PRO A 181 0.55 6.79 24.38
CA PRO A 181 1.23 6.28 25.58
C PRO A 181 2.38 5.31 25.24
N ARG A 182 2.20 4.50 24.19
CA ARG A 182 3.17 3.49 23.78
C ARG A 182 3.17 3.30 22.27
N ALA A 183 4.36 3.15 21.69
CA ALA A 183 4.58 2.86 20.29
C ALA A 183 5.84 2.00 20.11
N GLU A 184 6.04 1.49 18.89
CA GLU A 184 7.17 0.62 18.53
C GLU A 184 7.74 1.04 17.19
N VAL A 185 9.07 1.07 17.07
CA VAL A 185 9.74 1.27 15.79
C VAL A 185 9.67 -0.03 15.01
N VAL A 186 8.85 -0.08 13.97
CA VAL A 186 8.68 -1.27 13.11
C VAL A 186 9.55 -1.23 11.87
N ARG A 187 10.18 -0.08 11.58
CA ARG A 187 11.08 0.07 10.45
C ARG A 187 12.03 1.25 10.67
N ALA A 188 13.30 1.09 10.32
CA ALA A 188 14.29 2.17 10.28
C ALA A 188 15.03 2.12 8.93
N MET A 189 15.05 3.23 8.20
CA MET A 189 15.77 3.31 6.92
C MET A 189 16.30 4.71 6.66
N ASP A 190 17.30 4.81 5.80
CA ASP A 190 17.69 6.09 5.20
C ASP A 190 16.84 6.36 3.96
N SER A 191 16.35 7.59 3.81
CA SER A 191 15.61 8.07 2.64
C SER A 191 16.33 9.28 2.03
N PRO A 192 16.03 9.68 0.78
CA PRO A 192 16.61 10.88 0.17
C PRO A 192 16.45 12.15 1.01
N ASP A 193 15.35 12.24 1.77
CA ASP A 193 15.03 13.40 2.62
C ASP A 193 15.59 13.26 4.07
N GLY A 194 16.35 12.20 4.33
CA GLY A 194 16.98 11.90 5.62
C GLY A 194 16.49 10.60 6.26
N PRO A 195 16.97 10.28 7.48
CA PRO A 195 16.58 9.05 8.18
C PRO A 195 15.07 9.03 8.47
N LEU A 196 14.45 7.87 8.32
CA LEU A 196 13.01 7.67 8.45
C LEU A 196 12.70 6.48 9.37
N LEU A 197 11.81 6.72 10.35
CA LEU A 197 11.28 5.70 11.23
C LEU A 197 9.81 5.41 10.90
N GLY A 198 9.48 4.14 10.71
CA GLY A 198 8.11 3.65 10.72
C GLY A 198 7.72 3.29 12.15
N ILE A 199 6.70 3.94 12.69
CA ILE A 199 6.26 3.77 14.08
C ILE A 199 4.85 3.17 14.10
N LYS A 200 4.65 2.11 14.87
CA LYS A 200 3.35 1.47 15.12
C LYS A 200 2.84 1.88 16.51
N PHE A 201 1.57 2.25 16.60
CA PHE A 201 0.94 2.65 17.86
C PHE A 201 0.36 1.45 18.62
N HIS A 202 0.59 1.43 19.93
CA HIS A 202 -0.02 0.51 20.88
C HIS A 202 -1.01 1.29 21.75
N ILE A 203 -2.20 1.54 21.19
CA ILE A 203 -3.20 2.47 21.74
C ILE A 203 -4.57 1.82 21.90
N HIS A 204 -5.36 2.36 22.83
CA HIS A 204 -6.76 1.99 23.05
C HIS A 204 -7.68 2.59 21.98
N GLU A 205 -8.90 2.05 21.91
CA GLU A 205 -9.87 2.40 20.87
C GLU A 205 -10.27 3.88 20.88
N LYS A 206 -10.37 4.50 22.07
CA LYS A 206 -10.67 5.93 22.19
C LYS A 206 -9.67 6.80 21.43
N THR A 207 -8.37 6.60 21.65
CA THR A 207 -7.28 7.32 20.96
C THR A 207 -7.26 6.97 19.47
N ARG A 208 -7.56 5.71 19.13
CA ARG A 208 -7.65 5.28 17.73
C ARG A 208 -8.74 6.03 16.97
N GLN A 209 -9.94 6.15 17.56
CA GLN A 209 -11.05 6.91 16.99
C GLN A 209 -10.70 8.40 16.84
N GLU A 210 -9.95 8.96 17.78
CA GLU A 210 -9.44 10.34 17.65
C GLU A 210 -8.51 10.51 16.44
N LEU A 211 -7.56 9.60 16.24
CA LEU A 211 -6.71 9.59 15.03
C LEU A 211 -7.52 9.34 13.75
N MET A 212 -8.56 8.49 13.79
CA MET A 212 -9.47 8.32 12.64
C MET A 212 -10.17 9.63 12.27
N ARG A 213 -10.65 10.40 13.26
CA ARG A 213 -11.23 11.73 13.01
C ARG A 213 -10.23 12.67 12.37
N TYR A 214 -8.97 12.67 12.82
CA TYR A 214 -7.90 13.43 12.17
C TYR A 214 -7.73 13.03 10.70
N VAL A 215 -7.60 11.73 10.42
CA VAL A 215 -7.40 11.20 9.07
C VAL A 215 -8.54 11.64 8.14
N ILE A 216 -9.79 11.53 8.59
CA ILE A 216 -10.97 11.96 7.83
C ILE A 216 -10.94 13.46 7.54
N GLN A 217 -10.66 14.30 8.55
CA GLN A 217 -10.58 15.75 8.36
C GLN A 217 -9.48 16.13 7.37
N ARG A 218 -8.31 15.49 7.44
CA ARG A 218 -7.20 15.73 6.52
C ARG A 218 -7.56 15.35 5.09
N GLU A 219 -8.23 14.21 4.89
CA GLU A 219 -8.69 13.78 3.58
C GLU A 219 -9.70 14.76 2.97
N ILE A 220 -10.65 15.25 3.76
CA ILE A 220 -11.60 16.29 3.32
C ILE A 220 -10.86 17.54 2.84
N GLU A 221 -9.88 18.02 3.60
CA GLU A 221 -9.09 19.20 3.21
C GLU A 221 -8.27 18.96 1.93
N MET A 222 -7.69 17.77 1.77
CA MET A 222 -6.99 17.42 0.52
C MET A 222 -7.92 17.40 -0.70
N ARG A 223 -9.16 16.93 -0.54
CA ARG A 223 -10.17 16.93 -1.61
C ARG A 223 -10.61 18.35 -1.97
N LYS A 224 -10.74 19.25 -0.99
CA LYS A 224 -11.04 20.66 -1.24
C LYS A 224 -9.92 21.36 -2.02
N ALA A 225 -8.66 21.14 -1.63
CA ALA A 225 -7.51 21.73 -2.33
C ALA A 225 -7.47 21.31 -3.81
N LYS A 226 -7.64 20.01 -4.09
CA LYS A 226 -7.67 19.50 -5.48
C LYS A 226 -8.78 20.10 -6.35
N ARG A 227 -9.92 20.47 -5.75
CA ARG A 227 -11.03 21.10 -6.48
C ARG A 227 -10.80 22.59 -6.73
N ALA A 228 -9.97 23.26 -5.93
CA ALA A 228 -9.62 24.66 -6.14
C ALA A 228 -8.55 24.85 -7.23
N GLU A 229 -7.80 23.79 -7.54
CA GLU A 229 -6.76 23.75 -8.58
C GLU A 229 -7.29 23.29 -9.95
N ALA A 230 -8.54 22.81 -10.02
CA ALA A 230 -9.20 22.32 -11.23
C ALA A 230 -10.19 23.36 -11.77
#